data_AF-A0A074XET7-F1
#
_entry.id   AF-A0A074XET7-F1
#
_cell.length_a   1.000
_cell.length_b   1.000
_cell.length_c   1.000
_cell.angle_alpha   90.00
_cell.angle_beta   90.00
_cell.angle_gamma   90.00
#
_symmetry.space_group_name_H-M   'P 1'
#
loop_
_entity.id
_entity.type
_entity.pdbx_description
1 polymer ?
#
loop_
_entity_poly.entity_id
_entity_poly.type
_entity_poly.pdbx_seq_one_letter_code
_entity_poly.pdbx_strand_id
1 'polypeptide(L)'
;MCLSLEQVRAERYQHQEQGLMNHMAGVGLVGIASTLAGATHVCISDYPAQVVLDNIKRNVKHNVPETIVAKARVQGHPWGVLDDDFARANARKFSRVMAADCFWMPWQHENLASSMLHFLSDDPEARVLAMGGFHTGRAKLAAFFDVASEKGLEVQEIYEEDDQGNRREWVKEKDGGRENVTERKKWLTIAILRRGEEQRL
;
A
#
# COMPACT_ATOMS: atom_id res chain seq x y z
N MET A 1 0.53 4.47 8.76
CA MET A 1 0.77 4.92 7.38
C MET A 1 0.63 3.67 6.48
N CYS A 2 0.20 3.71 5.21
CA CYS A 2 -1.14 4.06 4.68
C CYS A 2 -1.30 3.50 3.25
N LEU A 3 -2.49 3.03 2.83
CA LEU A 3 -2.83 2.60 1.45
C LEU A 3 -4.28 3.17 0.97
N SER A 4 -5.05 2.74 -0.09
CA SER A 4 -6.50 3.15 -0.47
C SER A 4 -7.48 2.31 -1.45
N LEU A 5 -8.43 1.40 -1.08
CA LEU A 5 -9.15 0.28 -1.87
C LEU A 5 -10.16 0.58 -3.02
N GLU A 6 -10.05 0.05 -4.26
CA GLU A 6 -11.00 0.29 -5.42
C GLU A 6 -11.19 -0.75 -6.59
N GLN A 7 -12.39 -0.79 -7.22
CA GLN A 7 -12.75 -1.59 -8.42
C GLN A 7 -13.04 -0.73 -9.67
N VAL A 8 -12.53 -1.09 -10.87
CA VAL A 8 -12.94 -0.52 -12.19
C VAL A 8 -12.89 -1.59 -13.31
N ARG A 9 -13.72 -1.46 -14.36
CA ARG A 9 -13.68 -2.26 -15.60
C ARG A 9 -13.49 -1.34 -16.84
N ALA A 10 -12.79 -1.87 -17.84
CA ALA A 10 -12.66 -1.41 -19.24
C ALA A 10 -11.64 -0.30 -19.59
N GLU A 11 -10.48 -0.78 -20.03
CA GLU A 11 -9.75 -0.39 -21.26
C GLU A 11 -8.95 0.93 -21.37
N ARG A 12 -7.62 0.75 -21.24
CA ARG A 12 -6.53 1.37 -22.02
C ARG A 12 -6.28 2.89 -21.85
N TYR A 13 -5.41 3.19 -20.89
CA TYR A 13 -4.28 4.13 -20.99
C TYR A 13 -4.37 5.25 -22.06
N GLN A 14 -5.10 6.33 -21.74
CA GLN A 14 -4.74 7.68 -22.22
C GLN A 14 -5.28 8.84 -21.38
N HIS A 15 -6.25 8.60 -20.50
CA HIS A 15 -6.66 9.52 -19.43
C HIS A 15 -6.57 8.79 -18.08
N GLN A 16 -5.89 9.38 -17.08
CA GLN A 16 -5.58 8.70 -15.83
C GLN A 16 -6.74 8.74 -14.81
N GLU A 17 -7.75 7.91 -15.04
CA GLU A 17 -8.68 7.45 -14.00
C GLU A 17 -8.06 6.20 -13.33
N GLN A 18 -7.79 6.23 -12.03
CA GLN A 18 -7.10 5.13 -11.32
C GLN A 18 -7.64 4.91 -9.90
N GLY A 19 -7.57 3.66 -9.43
CA GLY A 19 -8.02 3.28 -8.08
C GLY A 19 -7.17 2.24 -7.35
N LEU A 20 -7.09 2.30 -6.00
CA LEU A 20 -5.97 1.89 -5.09
C LEU A 20 -6.29 0.66 -4.10
N MET A 21 -5.54 0.32 -3.00
CA MET A 21 -5.92 -0.48 -1.75
C MET A 21 -5.25 0.01 -0.46
N ASN A 22 -5.96 0.11 0.74
CA ASN A 22 -5.57 0.51 2.15
C ASN A 22 -5.40 -0.62 3.19
N HIS A 23 -4.29 -0.57 3.94
CA HIS A 23 -4.23 -0.86 5.39
C HIS A 23 -3.40 0.18 6.19
N MET A 24 -3.62 0.32 7.50
CA MET A 24 -2.89 1.29 8.34
C MET A 24 -2.84 2.75 7.84
N ALA A 25 -3.97 3.30 7.42
CA ALA A 25 -4.14 4.70 7.05
C ALA A 25 -3.34 5.78 7.84
N GLY A 26 -3.16 5.62 9.15
CA GLY A 26 -2.65 6.65 10.05
C GLY A 26 -3.59 7.86 10.07
N VAL A 27 -3.27 8.89 9.28
CA VAL A 27 -4.16 10.05 9.06
C VAL A 27 -5.05 9.93 7.82
N GLY A 28 -4.90 8.88 7.00
CA GLY A 28 -5.72 8.66 5.79
C GLY A 28 -5.25 9.37 4.53
N LEU A 29 -4.09 10.05 4.57
CA LEU A 29 -3.61 10.94 3.49
C LEU A 29 -3.62 10.30 2.10
N VAL A 30 -3.05 9.10 1.94
CA VAL A 30 -2.92 8.50 0.59
C VAL A 30 -4.29 8.17 0.02
N GLY A 31 -5.29 7.80 0.85
CA GLY A 31 -6.66 7.55 0.41
C GLY A 31 -7.50 8.79 0.15
N ILE A 32 -7.26 9.86 0.91
CA ILE A 32 -7.79 11.19 0.58
C ILE A 32 -7.25 11.62 -0.80
N ALA A 33 -5.94 11.48 -1.03
CA ALA A 33 -5.30 11.79 -2.31
C ALA A 33 -5.84 10.95 -3.47
N SER A 34 -6.10 9.65 -3.26
CA SER A 34 -6.77 8.80 -4.29
C SER A 34 -8.14 9.38 -4.65
N THR A 35 -8.97 9.64 -3.63
CA THR A 35 -10.34 10.12 -3.80
C THR A 35 -10.37 11.42 -4.62
N LEU A 36 -9.44 12.33 -4.32
CA LEU A 36 -9.25 13.59 -5.05
C LEU A 36 -8.71 13.38 -6.47
N ALA A 37 -7.91 12.35 -6.70
CA ALA A 37 -7.34 11.98 -8.01
C ALA A 37 -8.33 11.27 -8.96
N GLY A 38 -9.64 11.24 -8.64
CA GLY A 38 -10.67 10.71 -9.54
C GLY A 38 -11.04 9.24 -9.34
N ALA A 39 -10.37 8.56 -8.42
CA ALA A 39 -10.76 7.27 -7.85
C ALA A 39 -12.28 7.06 -7.73
N THR A 40 -12.74 5.83 -7.93
CA THR A 40 -14.17 5.49 -7.93
C THR A 40 -14.70 4.96 -6.59
N HIS A 41 -13.89 4.21 -5.82
CA HIS A 41 -14.42 3.35 -4.74
C HIS A 41 -13.54 3.20 -3.48
N VAL A 42 -12.72 4.19 -3.13
CA VAL A 42 -11.71 4.16 -2.06
C VAL A 42 -12.20 3.53 -0.73
N CYS A 43 -11.52 2.49 -0.23
CA CYS A 43 -11.60 2.07 1.17
C CYS A 43 -10.28 2.24 1.93
N ILE A 44 -10.36 2.95 3.06
CA ILE A 44 -9.28 3.45 3.91
C ILE A 44 -9.32 2.64 5.22
N SER A 45 -8.52 1.58 5.31
CA SER A 45 -8.46 0.68 6.45
C SER A 45 -7.28 0.96 7.38
N ASP A 46 -7.47 0.67 8.65
CA ASP A 46 -6.45 0.68 9.70
C ASP A 46 -6.77 -0.42 10.73
N TYR A 47 -5.91 -0.61 11.73
CA TYR A 47 -6.22 -1.45 12.89
C TYR A 47 -7.58 -1.03 13.49
N PRO A 48 -8.43 -1.97 13.93
CA PRO A 48 -9.81 -1.71 14.36
C PRO A 48 -9.93 -0.99 15.73
N ALA A 49 -9.09 0.00 16.01
CA ALA A 49 -9.20 0.90 17.16
C ALA A 49 -10.09 2.10 16.80
N GLN A 50 -11.21 2.27 17.53
CA GLN A 50 -12.21 3.33 17.30
C GLN A 50 -11.59 4.73 17.12
N VAL A 51 -10.64 5.11 17.99
CA VAL A 51 -9.96 6.42 17.95
C VAL A 51 -9.19 6.65 16.65
N VAL A 52 -8.55 5.61 16.10
CA VAL A 52 -7.81 5.68 14.83
C VAL A 52 -8.79 5.88 13.68
N LEU A 53 -9.83 5.04 13.62
CA LEU A 53 -10.85 5.09 12.57
C LEU A 53 -11.60 6.43 12.57
N ASP A 54 -11.91 6.99 13.74
CA ASP A 54 -12.61 8.28 13.83
C ASP A 54 -11.72 9.47 13.44
N ASN A 55 -10.42 9.41 13.72
CA ASN A 55 -9.47 10.41 13.22
C ASN A 55 -9.39 10.37 11.68
N ILE A 56 -9.32 9.18 11.10
CA ILE A 56 -9.33 8.99 9.64
C ILE A 56 -10.64 9.53 9.03
N LYS A 57 -11.81 9.20 9.61
CA LYS A 57 -13.12 9.72 9.16
C LYS A 57 -13.18 11.25 9.22
N ARG A 58 -12.65 11.88 10.28
CA ARG A 58 -12.56 13.35 10.39
C ARG A 58 -11.71 13.93 9.27
N ASN A 59 -10.55 13.34 9.00
CA ASN A 59 -9.65 13.81 7.95
C ASN A 59 -10.26 13.64 6.55
N VAL A 60 -10.94 12.52 6.28
CA VAL A 60 -11.70 12.30 5.04
C VAL A 60 -12.78 13.38 4.90
N LYS A 61 -13.63 13.57 5.92
CA LYS A 61 -14.69 14.60 5.90
C LYS A 61 -14.15 16.02 5.71
N HIS A 62 -12.94 16.32 6.22
CA HIS A 62 -12.35 17.65 6.11
C HIS A 62 -11.72 17.94 4.73
N ASN A 63 -11.13 16.93 4.09
CA ASN A 63 -10.31 17.11 2.89
C ASN A 63 -10.96 16.61 1.59
N VAL A 64 -12.04 15.82 1.67
CA VAL A 64 -12.74 15.26 0.49
C VAL A 64 -14.07 16.01 0.28
N PRO A 65 -14.32 16.62 -0.89
CA PRO A 65 -15.58 17.30 -1.19
C PRO A 65 -16.81 16.41 -1.03
N GLU A 66 -17.92 16.97 -0.54
CA GLU A 66 -19.17 16.23 -0.28
C GLU A 66 -19.72 15.51 -1.52
N THR A 67 -19.47 16.05 -2.71
CA THR A 67 -19.86 15.43 -4.00
C THR A 67 -19.17 14.11 -4.30
N ILE A 68 -18.02 13.82 -3.68
CA ILE A 68 -17.24 12.60 -3.89
C ILE A 68 -16.88 11.86 -2.58
N VAL A 69 -17.22 12.39 -1.40
CA VAL A 69 -16.91 11.76 -0.10
C VAL A 69 -17.52 10.35 0.05
N ALA A 70 -18.66 10.09 -0.61
CA ALA A 70 -19.29 8.77 -0.64
C ALA A 70 -18.40 7.69 -1.28
N LYS A 71 -17.42 8.07 -2.10
CA LYS A 71 -16.42 7.16 -2.65
C LYS A 71 -15.39 6.71 -1.61
N ALA A 72 -15.21 7.43 -0.50
CA ALA A 72 -14.18 7.16 0.51
C ALA A 72 -14.77 6.51 1.78
N ARG A 73 -14.73 5.17 1.84
CA ARG A 73 -15.13 4.38 3.02
C ARG A 73 -13.97 4.23 4.00
N VAL A 74 -14.19 4.40 5.30
CA VAL A 74 -13.22 4.05 6.36
C VAL A 74 -13.59 2.71 7.00
N GLN A 75 -12.62 1.82 7.25
CA GLN A 75 -12.86 0.46 7.74
C GLN A 75 -11.84 0.01 8.81
N GLY A 76 -12.27 -0.65 9.88
CA GLY A 76 -11.34 -1.39 10.75
C GLY A 76 -11.01 -2.75 10.14
N HIS A 77 -9.74 -3.05 9.90
CA HIS A 77 -9.29 -4.36 9.43
C HIS A 77 -7.80 -4.61 9.75
N PRO A 78 -7.46 -5.60 10.58
CA PRO A 78 -6.07 -5.98 10.86
C PRO A 78 -5.42 -6.73 9.69
N TRP A 79 -4.10 -6.81 9.65
CA TRP A 79 -3.39 -7.64 8.66
C TRP A 79 -3.52 -9.13 9.01
N GLY A 80 -3.46 -9.99 7.99
CA GLY A 80 -3.49 -11.46 8.15
C GLY A 80 -4.86 -12.07 8.43
N VAL A 81 -5.89 -11.28 8.77
CA VAL A 81 -7.29 -11.75 8.78
C VAL A 81 -7.80 -11.77 7.35
N LEU A 82 -8.07 -12.95 6.80
CA LEU A 82 -8.46 -13.15 5.39
C LEU A 82 -9.85 -13.81 5.26
N ASP A 83 -10.46 -14.15 6.39
CA ASP A 83 -11.64 -15.00 6.54
C ASP A 83 -12.76 -14.34 7.35
N ASP A 84 -12.72 -13.03 7.57
CA ASP A 84 -13.88 -12.27 8.05
C ASP A 84 -14.82 -11.87 6.89
N ASP A 85 -15.98 -11.30 7.22
CA ASP A 85 -16.96 -10.87 6.20
C ASP A 85 -16.42 -9.76 5.30
N PHE A 86 -15.56 -8.88 5.83
CA PHE A 86 -14.93 -7.85 5.01
C PHE A 86 -13.95 -8.49 4.03
N ALA A 87 -13.02 -9.32 4.50
CA ALA A 87 -12.02 -10.00 3.70
C ALA A 87 -12.64 -10.86 2.61
N ARG A 88 -13.66 -11.67 2.92
CA ARG A 88 -14.42 -12.44 1.93
C ARG A 88 -15.12 -11.55 0.90
N ALA A 89 -15.82 -10.51 1.34
CA ALA A 89 -16.54 -9.62 0.43
C ALA A 89 -15.63 -8.78 -0.47
N ASN A 90 -14.33 -8.76 -0.22
CA ASN A 90 -13.35 -7.88 -0.84
C ASN A 90 -12.14 -8.63 -1.44
N ALA A 91 -12.10 -9.96 -1.37
CA ALA A 91 -11.08 -10.79 -2.01
C ALA A 91 -10.99 -10.55 -3.52
N ARG A 92 -9.77 -10.42 -4.04
CA ARG A 92 -9.43 -10.23 -5.47
C ARG A 92 -10.16 -9.07 -6.17
N LYS A 93 -10.59 -8.04 -5.45
CA LYS A 93 -11.36 -6.93 -6.04
C LYS A 93 -10.51 -5.77 -6.58
N PHE A 94 -9.28 -5.59 -6.10
CA PHE A 94 -8.67 -4.26 -6.15
C PHE A 94 -7.53 -4.14 -7.17
N SER A 95 -7.70 -3.25 -8.15
CA SER A 95 -6.74 -3.03 -9.24
C SER A 95 -5.42 -2.41 -8.77
N ARG A 96 -5.32 -2.02 -7.50
CA ARG A 96 -4.09 -1.55 -6.88
C ARG A 96 -4.13 -1.82 -5.38
N VAL A 97 -2.97 -1.68 -4.73
CA VAL A 97 -2.67 -1.75 -3.29
C VAL A 97 -1.47 -0.82 -3.05
N MET A 98 -1.23 -0.22 -1.86
CA MET A 98 -0.18 0.83 -1.73
C MET A 98 0.61 1.05 -0.38
N ALA A 99 1.39 0.13 0.19
CA ALA A 99 2.01 0.32 1.53
C ALA A 99 2.99 1.50 1.69
N ALA A 100 2.55 2.62 2.29
CA ALA A 100 3.43 3.66 2.81
C ALA A 100 3.90 3.36 4.26
N ASP A 101 5.19 3.10 4.50
CA ASP A 101 5.83 2.86 5.82
C ASP A 101 5.20 1.76 6.71
N CYS A 102 4.74 0.66 6.12
CA CYS A 102 4.21 -0.50 6.86
C CYS A 102 5.30 -1.51 7.31
N PHE A 103 6.52 -1.41 6.80
CA PHE A 103 7.49 -2.54 6.75
C PHE A 103 8.37 -2.72 8.01
N TRP A 104 8.08 -1.99 9.08
CA TRP A 104 8.97 -1.90 10.25
C TRP A 104 8.80 -3.03 11.29
N MET A 105 7.78 -3.88 11.13
CA MET A 105 7.45 -5.01 12.00
C MET A 105 7.73 -6.35 11.27
N PRO A 106 8.91 -6.98 11.42
CA PRO A 106 9.22 -8.25 10.75
C PRO A 106 8.22 -9.38 11.03
N TRP A 107 7.74 -9.48 12.27
CA TRP A 107 6.72 -10.45 12.69
C TRP A 107 5.32 -10.22 12.10
N GLN A 108 5.16 -9.20 11.25
CA GLN A 108 3.92 -8.88 10.53
C GLN A 108 4.09 -8.86 9.00
N HIS A 109 5.31 -9.08 8.47
CA HIS A 109 5.54 -9.04 7.02
C HIS A 109 4.69 -10.07 6.27
N GLU A 110 4.58 -11.29 6.80
CA GLU A 110 3.75 -12.36 6.23
C GLU A 110 2.27 -11.97 6.20
N ASN A 111 1.74 -11.44 7.30
CA ASN A 111 0.35 -10.98 7.38
C ASN A 111 0.07 -9.83 6.40
N LEU A 112 1.00 -8.86 6.30
CA LEU A 112 0.90 -7.74 5.40
C LEU A 112 0.92 -8.18 3.92
N ALA A 113 1.89 -9.01 3.53
CA ALA A 113 2.02 -9.53 2.17
C ALA A 113 0.82 -10.41 1.78
N SER A 114 0.37 -11.28 2.69
CA SER A 114 -0.79 -12.15 2.46
C SER A 114 -2.07 -11.33 2.28
N SER A 115 -2.28 -10.29 3.08
CA SER A 115 -3.43 -9.39 2.88
C SER A 115 -3.32 -8.60 1.57
N MET A 116 -2.16 -8.03 1.23
CA MET A 116 -1.96 -7.37 -0.06
C MET A 116 -2.35 -8.28 -1.24
N LEU A 117 -1.86 -9.53 -1.22
CA LEU A 117 -2.17 -10.51 -2.28
C LEU A 117 -3.63 -10.97 -2.26
N HIS A 118 -4.26 -11.08 -1.10
CA HIS A 118 -5.66 -11.50 -0.97
C HIS A 118 -6.62 -10.49 -1.63
N PHE A 119 -6.36 -9.20 -1.42
CA PHE A 119 -7.22 -8.11 -1.87
C PHE A 119 -6.89 -7.65 -3.31
N LEU A 120 -5.63 -7.68 -3.74
CA LEU A 120 -5.20 -7.37 -5.12
C LEU A 120 -6.00 -8.21 -6.13
N SER A 121 -6.53 -7.60 -7.20
CA SER A 121 -7.27 -8.34 -8.21
C SER A 121 -6.40 -9.27 -9.06
N ASP A 122 -7.06 -10.07 -9.89
CA ASP A 122 -6.43 -10.95 -10.87
C ASP A 122 -6.21 -10.27 -12.22
N ASP A 123 -6.50 -8.96 -12.31
CA ASP A 123 -6.20 -8.14 -13.48
C ASP A 123 -4.67 -8.10 -13.71
N PRO A 124 -4.16 -8.40 -14.92
CA PRO A 124 -2.73 -8.29 -15.25
C PRO A 124 -2.14 -6.90 -14.98
N GLU A 125 -2.96 -5.86 -14.96
CA GLU A 125 -2.57 -4.48 -14.60
C GLU A 125 -2.72 -4.15 -13.11
N ALA A 126 -3.07 -5.12 -12.26
CA ALA A 126 -3.14 -4.91 -10.82
C ALA A 126 -1.74 -4.71 -10.19
N ARG A 127 -1.56 -3.70 -9.33
CA ARG A 127 -0.25 -3.39 -8.70
C ARG A 127 -0.30 -3.09 -7.21
N VAL A 128 0.68 -3.58 -6.45
CA VAL A 128 1.01 -3.07 -5.11
C VAL A 128 2.07 -1.96 -5.24
N LEU A 129 1.87 -0.81 -4.63
CA LEU A 129 2.83 0.30 -4.55
C LEU A 129 3.41 0.37 -3.13
N ALA A 130 4.54 -0.26 -2.87
CA ALA A 130 5.19 -0.25 -1.56
C ALA A 130 6.20 0.91 -1.47
N MET A 131 5.97 1.86 -0.58
CA MET A 131 6.79 3.06 -0.36
C MET A 131 7.27 3.10 1.09
N GLY A 132 8.56 3.26 1.38
CA GLY A 132 9.01 3.28 2.77
C GLY A 132 10.35 3.97 3.01
N GLY A 133 10.41 4.82 4.02
CA GLY A 133 11.61 5.52 4.43
C GLY A 133 12.49 4.67 5.37
N PHE A 134 13.80 4.81 5.24
CA PHE A 134 14.77 4.02 6.02
C PHE A 134 14.87 4.41 7.52
N HIS A 135 13.95 5.22 8.03
CA HIS A 135 13.94 5.67 9.42
C HIS A 135 13.80 4.51 10.43
N THR A 136 13.11 3.43 10.04
CA THR A 136 12.95 2.20 10.86
C THR A 136 14.04 1.13 10.63
N GLY A 137 14.91 1.33 9.63
CA GLY A 137 16.08 0.50 9.32
C GLY A 137 15.95 -0.34 8.05
N ARG A 138 16.93 -0.21 7.14
CA ARG A 138 16.99 -0.88 5.83
C ARG A 138 16.77 -2.39 5.90
N ALA A 139 17.45 -3.11 6.79
CA ALA A 139 17.34 -4.57 6.87
C ALA A 139 15.90 -5.06 7.13
N LYS A 140 15.11 -4.33 7.93
CA LYS A 140 13.70 -4.67 8.17
C LYS A 140 12.84 -4.40 6.93
N LEU A 141 13.06 -3.26 6.28
CA LEU A 141 12.32 -2.90 5.07
C LEU A 141 12.67 -3.87 3.92
N ALA A 142 13.94 -4.23 3.75
CA ALA A 142 14.40 -5.16 2.72
C ALA A 142 13.82 -6.57 2.89
N ALA A 143 13.77 -7.08 4.13
CA ALA A 143 13.21 -8.40 4.43
C ALA A 143 11.73 -8.54 4.05
N PHE A 144 10.96 -7.44 4.03
CA PHE A 144 9.57 -7.47 3.58
C PHE A 144 9.44 -7.93 2.12
N PHE A 145 10.35 -7.52 1.23
CA PHE A 145 10.26 -7.89 -0.19
C PHE A 145 10.57 -9.36 -0.45
N ASP A 146 11.42 -9.97 0.39
CA ASP A 146 11.66 -11.41 0.34
C ASP A 146 10.42 -12.18 0.79
N VAL A 147 9.81 -11.80 1.93
CA VAL A 147 8.54 -12.37 2.40
C VAL A 147 7.39 -12.13 1.41
N ALA A 148 7.34 -10.97 0.76
CA ALA A 148 6.34 -10.70 -0.28
C ALA A 148 6.51 -11.66 -1.49
N SER A 149 7.76 -11.94 -1.88
CA SER A 149 8.09 -12.89 -2.93
C SER A 149 7.70 -14.31 -2.56
N GLU A 150 8.03 -14.76 -1.35
CA GLU A 150 7.63 -16.06 -0.80
C GLU A 150 6.10 -16.25 -0.71
N LYS A 151 5.35 -15.15 -0.56
CA LYS A 151 3.87 -15.19 -0.55
C LYS A 151 3.24 -15.13 -1.94
N GLY A 152 4.01 -14.90 -3.01
CA GLY A 152 3.49 -14.87 -4.39
C GLY A 152 3.15 -13.48 -4.93
N LEU A 153 3.65 -12.42 -4.31
CA LEU A 153 3.80 -11.11 -4.96
C LEU A 153 5.15 -11.06 -5.70
N GLU A 154 5.18 -10.49 -6.88
CA GLU A 154 6.40 -10.35 -7.68
C GLU A 154 6.80 -8.88 -7.75
N VAL A 155 8.05 -8.55 -7.43
CA VAL A 155 8.58 -7.18 -7.56
C VAL A 155 8.83 -6.89 -9.04
N GLN A 156 8.04 -5.99 -9.63
CA GLN A 156 8.20 -5.53 -11.01
C GLN A 156 9.25 -4.42 -11.13
N GLU A 157 9.27 -3.50 -10.15
CA GLU A 157 10.22 -2.38 -10.11
C GLU A 157 10.55 -2.08 -8.64
N ILE A 158 11.79 -1.74 -8.33
CA ILE A 158 12.17 -1.22 -7.01
C ILE A 158 13.39 -0.29 -7.13
N TYR A 159 13.29 0.89 -6.54
CA TYR A 159 14.34 1.92 -6.52
C TYR A 159 14.26 2.75 -5.23
N GLU A 160 15.22 3.65 -5.06
CA GLU A 160 15.21 4.65 -3.98
C GLU A 160 15.16 6.06 -4.58
N GLU A 161 14.35 6.95 -4.00
CA GLU A 161 14.16 8.34 -4.43
C GLU A 161 14.28 9.29 -3.22
N ASP A 162 14.85 10.48 -3.42
CA ASP A 162 14.97 11.52 -2.38
C ASP A 162 13.97 12.68 -2.55
N ASP A 163 14.02 13.66 -1.64
CA ASP A 163 13.14 14.85 -1.65
C ASP A 163 13.34 15.79 -2.85
N GLN A 164 14.38 15.57 -3.65
CA GLN A 164 14.66 16.31 -4.88
C GLN A 164 14.30 15.49 -6.14
N GLY A 165 13.80 14.26 -5.98
CA GLY A 165 13.49 13.35 -7.08
C GLY A 165 14.73 12.66 -7.66
N ASN A 166 15.89 12.72 -7.01
CA ASN A 166 17.06 11.97 -7.45
C ASN A 166 16.81 10.48 -7.21
N ARG A 167 16.98 9.65 -8.24
CA ARG A 167 16.84 8.19 -8.14
C ARG A 167 18.17 7.48 -8.00
N ARG A 168 18.18 6.40 -7.22
CA ARG A 168 19.29 5.44 -7.16
C ARG A 168 18.78 4.00 -7.12
N GLU A 169 19.65 3.08 -7.50
CA GLU A 169 19.41 1.64 -7.44
C GLU A 169 19.07 1.18 -6.02
N TRP A 170 18.11 0.27 -5.91
CA TRP A 170 17.75 -0.40 -4.66
C TRP A 170 18.80 -1.42 -4.26
N VAL A 171 19.23 -1.38 -3.01
CA VAL A 171 20.12 -2.40 -2.42
C VAL A 171 19.56 -2.95 -1.11
N LYS A 172 19.55 -4.27 -0.94
CA LYS A 172 19.10 -4.91 0.31
C LYS A 172 19.93 -4.49 1.53
N GLU A 173 21.22 -4.27 1.33
CA GLU A 173 22.16 -3.80 2.34
C GLU A 173 23.03 -2.68 1.76
N LYS A 174 23.42 -1.72 2.61
CA LYS A 174 24.36 -0.65 2.29
C LYS A 174 25.37 -0.51 3.43
N ASP A 175 26.63 -0.22 3.06
CA ASP A 175 27.76 0.00 3.96
C ASP A 175 27.99 -1.12 5.01
N GLY A 176 27.79 -2.39 4.63
CA GLY A 176 27.93 -3.52 5.56
C GLY A 176 26.90 -3.49 6.71
N GLY A 177 25.70 -2.99 6.44
CA GLY A 177 24.65 -2.74 7.43
C GLY A 177 24.84 -1.46 8.27
N ARG A 178 25.90 -0.67 8.01
CA ARG A 178 26.27 0.52 8.79
C ARG A 178 25.85 1.84 8.14
N GLU A 179 24.89 1.79 7.21
CA GLU A 179 24.34 2.95 6.50
C GLU A 179 24.00 4.11 7.46
N ASN A 180 24.51 5.30 7.13
CA ASN A 180 24.37 6.49 7.96
C ASN A 180 22.89 6.82 8.26
N VAL A 181 22.56 6.85 9.56
CA VAL A 181 21.18 6.98 10.07
C VAL A 181 20.55 8.35 9.79
N THR A 182 21.37 9.38 9.54
CA THR A 182 20.89 10.71 9.13
C THR A 182 20.66 10.75 7.63
N GLU A 183 21.63 10.32 6.84
CA GLU A 183 21.55 10.39 5.37
C GLU A 183 20.44 9.49 4.81
N ARG A 184 20.25 8.29 5.34
CA ARG A 184 19.20 7.37 4.87
C ARG A 184 17.77 7.90 5.08
N LYS A 185 17.56 8.87 5.97
CA LYS A 185 16.22 9.47 6.20
C LYS A 185 15.76 10.37 5.05
N LYS A 186 16.68 10.81 4.18
CA LYS A 186 16.38 11.59 2.98
C LYS A 186 15.81 10.73 1.85
N TRP A 187 15.89 9.40 1.96
CA TRP A 187 15.55 8.46 0.91
C TRP A 187 14.32 7.63 1.27
N LEU A 188 13.43 7.46 0.29
CA LEU A 188 12.32 6.52 0.32
C LEU A 188 12.63 5.37 -0.65
N THR A 189 12.36 4.14 -0.23
CA THR A 189 12.21 3.03 -1.17
C THR A 189 10.87 3.18 -1.87
N ILE A 190 10.82 3.00 -3.18
CA ILE A 190 9.59 2.91 -3.97
C ILE A 190 9.65 1.60 -4.74
N ALA A 191 8.65 0.74 -4.55
CA ALA A 191 8.53 -0.56 -5.17
C ALA A 191 7.15 -0.76 -5.77
N ILE A 192 7.11 -1.30 -6.98
CA ILE A 192 5.91 -1.73 -7.67
C ILE A 192 5.93 -3.26 -7.70
N LEU A 193 4.94 -3.90 -7.09
CA LEU A 193 4.76 -5.35 -7.13
C LEU A 193 3.48 -5.69 -7.90
N ARG A 194 3.38 -6.94 -8.38
CA ARG A 194 2.20 -7.51 -9.03
C ARG A 194 1.89 -8.89 -8.45
N ARG A 195 0.75 -9.45 -8.81
CA ARG A 195 0.47 -10.87 -8.61
C ARG A 195 1.45 -11.70 -9.44
N GLY A 196 2.24 -12.55 -8.79
CA GLY A 196 3.15 -13.49 -9.47
C GLY A 196 2.39 -14.47 -10.36
N GLU A 197 3.05 -15.00 -11.38
CA GLU A 197 2.38 -15.77 -12.44
C GLU A 197 1.68 -17.04 -11.93
N GLU A 198 2.30 -17.76 -11.00
CA GLU A 198 1.74 -18.96 -10.33
C GLU A 198 0.46 -18.69 -9.54
N GLN A 199 0.16 -17.42 -9.21
CA GLN A 199 -1.01 -17.01 -8.45
C GLN A 199 -2.20 -16.57 -9.34
N ARG A 200 -2.04 -16.62 -10.67
CA ARG A 200 -3.06 -16.28 -11.68
C ARG A 200 -3.72 -17.57 -12.19
N LEU A 201 -4.76 -18.00 -11.50
CA LEU A 201 -5.61 -19.15 -11.85
C LEU A 201 -7.07 -18.69 -11.96
#